data_AF-A0A1W9VB97-F1
#
_entry.id   AF-A0A1W9VB97-F1
#
_cell.length_a   1.000
_cell.length_b   1.000
_cell.length_c   1.000
_cell.angle_alpha   90.00
_cell.angle_beta   90.00
_cell.angle_gamma   90.00
#
_symmetry.space_group_name_H-M   'P 1'
#
loop_
_entity.id
_entity.type
_entity.pdbx_description
1 polymer ?
#
loop_
_entity_poly.entity_id
_entity_poly.type
_entity_poly.pdbx_seq_one_letter_code
_entity_poly.pdbx_strand_id
1 'polypeptide(L)'
;MNPLIYDFNFPELAARVKSWGEPKFRGQQVWDGLYKNLWTKPEEFSNLPKSLRGKMGNLLTFDVLKPVATQESSDAQTIKTLFELHDGQRIEVVLMKYAPAAERSDADGFAFGARRFTLSTVGLIPLIRRFADEKRQVNLAISLHAATDELRSSMLPINEKYPIAELLEVCRYYVAQTHRRITFEWALIEGVNDTPEQAHILARKVKGLLCHVNAIPLNPTRGFRGDAASRERAKIFKDTLQQAGVSCTIRMHRGIDIQAGCGQLAVKN
;
A
#
# COMPACT_ATOMS: atom_id res chain seq x y z
N MET A 1 -14.51 -21.73 12.73
CA MET A 1 -15.06 -20.68 11.84
C MET A 1 -14.82 -21.13 10.41
N ASN A 2 -15.78 -20.99 9.51
CA ASN A 2 -15.55 -21.28 8.10
C ASN A 2 -14.53 -20.28 7.53
N PRO A 3 -13.63 -20.71 6.62
CA PRO A 3 -12.68 -19.80 6.00
C PRO A 3 -13.41 -18.74 5.17
N LEU A 4 -12.80 -17.58 5.02
CA LEU A 4 -13.36 -16.53 4.18
C LEU A 4 -13.28 -16.97 2.72
N ILE A 5 -14.29 -16.63 1.93
CA ILE A 5 -14.26 -16.85 0.48
C ILE A 5 -13.04 -16.17 -0.19
N TYR A 6 -12.54 -15.09 0.41
CA TYR A 6 -11.40 -14.30 -0.08
C TYR A 6 -10.03 -14.80 0.41
N ASP A 7 -9.97 -15.85 1.24
CA ASP A 7 -8.70 -16.46 1.68
C ASP A 7 -8.00 -17.26 0.56
N PHE A 8 -8.73 -17.56 -0.51
CA PHE A 8 -8.27 -18.43 -1.59
C PHE A 8 -7.83 -17.61 -2.81
N ASN A 9 -6.67 -17.95 -3.37
CA ASN A 9 -6.37 -17.56 -4.75
C ASN A 9 -7.23 -18.37 -5.74
N PHE A 10 -7.18 -17.99 -7.03
CA PHE A 10 -8.03 -18.63 -8.03
C PHE A 10 -7.83 -20.15 -8.14
N PRO A 11 -6.59 -20.68 -8.25
CA PRO A 11 -6.35 -22.12 -8.24
C PRO A 11 -6.95 -22.85 -7.03
N GLU A 12 -6.78 -22.30 -5.83
CA GLU A 12 -7.30 -22.88 -4.58
C GLU A 12 -8.82 -22.88 -4.55
N LEU A 13 -9.46 -21.77 -4.94
CA LEU A 13 -10.91 -21.66 -5.01
C LEU A 13 -11.48 -22.64 -6.04
N ALA A 14 -10.89 -22.69 -7.24
CA ALA A 14 -11.32 -23.60 -8.30
C ALA A 14 -11.17 -25.07 -7.89
N ALA A 15 -10.08 -25.42 -7.22
CA ALA A 15 -9.87 -26.77 -6.69
C ALA A 15 -10.91 -27.12 -5.61
N ARG A 16 -11.26 -26.17 -4.74
CA ARG A 16 -12.28 -26.34 -3.71
C ARG A 16 -13.67 -26.54 -4.29
N VAL A 17 -14.07 -25.70 -5.24
CA VAL A 17 -15.36 -25.85 -5.94
C VAL A 17 -15.43 -27.21 -6.64
N LYS A 18 -14.34 -27.66 -7.27
CA LYS A 18 -14.25 -29.00 -7.87
C LYS A 18 -14.37 -30.12 -6.82
N SER A 19 -13.76 -29.97 -5.65
CA SER A 19 -13.84 -30.97 -4.56
C SER A 19 -15.26 -31.20 -4.05
N TRP A 20 -16.18 -30.25 -4.30
CA TRP A 20 -17.59 -30.39 -3.98
C TRP A 20 -18.40 -31.13 -5.05
N GLY A 21 -17.75 -31.69 -6.08
CA GLY A 21 -18.40 -32.41 -7.18
C GLY A 21 -18.87 -31.50 -8.32
N GLU A 22 -18.46 -30.23 -8.35
CA GLU A 22 -18.85 -29.29 -9.39
C GLU A 22 -17.92 -29.36 -10.62
N PRO A 23 -18.43 -29.09 -11.84
CA PRO A 23 -17.61 -28.98 -13.03
C PRO A 23 -16.51 -27.91 -12.93
N LYS A 24 -15.38 -28.13 -13.63
CA LYS A 24 -14.19 -27.24 -13.60
C LYS A 24 -14.53 -25.76 -13.85
N PHE A 25 -15.46 -25.47 -14.76
CA PHE A 25 -15.83 -24.09 -15.12
C PHE A 25 -16.55 -23.33 -14.00
N ARG A 26 -17.11 -24.02 -12.99
CA ARG A 26 -17.79 -23.36 -11.85
C ARG A 26 -16.84 -22.53 -11.02
N GLY A 27 -15.56 -22.93 -10.91
CA GLY A 27 -14.54 -22.13 -10.24
C GLY A 27 -14.41 -20.72 -10.84
N GLN A 28 -14.41 -20.61 -12.17
CA GLN A 28 -14.37 -19.32 -12.87
C GLN A 28 -15.62 -18.49 -12.61
N GLN A 29 -16.81 -19.11 -12.62
CA GLN A 29 -18.06 -18.39 -12.37
C GLN A 29 -18.14 -17.85 -10.95
N VAL A 30 -17.63 -18.58 -9.95
CA VAL A 30 -17.51 -18.07 -8.58
C VAL A 30 -16.51 -16.92 -8.54
N TRP A 31 -15.34 -17.08 -9.16
CA TRP A 31 -14.30 -16.04 -9.21
C TRP A 31 -14.78 -14.74 -9.86
N ASP A 32 -15.44 -14.84 -11.01
CA ASP A 32 -16.02 -13.69 -11.72
C ASP A 32 -17.14 -13.03 -10.90
N GLY A 33 -17.98 -13.82 -10.24
CA GLY A 33 -19.01 -13.30 -9.35
C GLY A 33 -18.42 -12.44 -8.23
N LEU A 34 -17.31 -12.88 -7.61
CA LEU A 34 -16.64 -12.16 -6.53
C LEU A 34 -15.94 -10.89 -7.01
N TYR A 35 -15.16 -10.97 -8.09
CA TYR A 35 -14.18 -9.92 -8.42
C TYR A 35 -14.56 -9.06 -9.62
N LYS A 36 -15.53 -9.48 -10.43
CA LYS A 36 -16.08 -8.67 -11.54
C LYS A 36 -17.48 -8.16 -11.22
N ASN A 37 -18.35 -9.03 -10.70
CA ASN A 37 -19.71 -8.64 -10.34
C ASN A 37 -19.84 -8.10 -8.91
N LEU A 38 -18.79 -8.27 -8.09
CA LEU A 38 -18.73 -7.82 -6.70
C LEU A 38 -19.86 -8.38 -5.83
N TRP A 39 -20.29 -9.61 -6.11
CA TRP A 39 -21.26 -10.31 -5.30
C TRP A 39 -20.67 -10.70 -3.95
N THR A 40 -21.37 -10.31 -2.90
CA THR A 40 -20.94 -10.45 -1.50
C THR A 40 -21.79 -11.46 -0.75
N LYS A 41 -22.76 -12.10 -1.40
CA LYS A 41 -23.61 -13.12 -0.77
C LYS A 41 -23.84 -14.32 -1.70
N PRO A 42 -23.92 -15.56 -1.18
CA PRO A 42 -24.17 -16.73 -2.00
C PRO A 42 -25.42 -16.62 -2.88
N GLU A 43 -26.47 -15.94 -2.42
CA GLU A 43 -27.75 -15.81 -3.12
C GLU A 43 -27.64 -15.00 -4.41
N GLU A 44 -26.67 -14.09 -4.49
CA GLU A 44 -26.43 -13.19 -5.63
C GLU A 44 -25.84 -13.92 -6.84
N PHE A 45 -25.24 -15.11 -6.63
CA PHE A 45 -24.69 -15.96 -7.68
C PHE A 45 -25.80 -16.67 -8.50
N SER A 46 -26.63 -15.88 -9.17
CA SER A 46 -27.80 -16.32 -9.93
C SER A 46 -27.47 -17.29 -11.08
N ASN A 47 -26.23 -17.26 -11.58
CA ASN A 47 -25.69 -18.19 -12.57
C ASN A 47 -25.30 -19.57 -12.00
N LEU A 48 -25.36 -19.76 -10.67
CA LEU A 48 -25.04 -21.01 -9.98
C LEU A 48 -26.30 -21.75 -9.49
N PRO A 49 -26.31 -23.10 -9.53
CA PRO A 49 -27.39 -23.91 -8.98
C PRO A 49 -27.61 -23.62 -7.49
N LYS A 50 -28.86 -23.78 -7.02
CA LYS A 50 -29.20 -23.62 -5.59
C LYS A 50 -28.35 -24.49 -4.67
N SER A 51 -28.02 -25.72 -5.10
CA SER A 51 -27.16 -26.64 -4.36
C SER A 51 -25.75 -26.07 -4.13
N LEU A 52 -25.14 -25.48 -5.15
CA LEU A 52 -23.80 -24.89 -5.05
C LEU A 52 -23.82 -23.63 -4.18
N ARG A 53 -24.82 -22.75 -4.35
CA ARG A 53 -25.00 -21.58 -3.48
C ARG A 53 -25.16 -21.99 -2.02
N GLY A 54 -25.94 -23.03 -1.75
CA GLY A 54 -26.09 -23.59 -0.40
C GLY A 54 -24.77 -24.13 0.17
N LYS A 55 -23.97 -24.86 -0.62
CA LYS A 55 -22.63 -25.29 -0.20
C LYS A 55 -21.73 -24.11 0.13
N MET A 56 -21.73 -23.07 -0.71
CA MET A 56 -20.94 -21.86 -0.48
C MET A 56 -21.32 -21.19 0.84
N GLY A 57 -22.62 -20.99 1.09
CA GLY A 57 -23.11 -20.39 2.34
C GLY A 57 -22.83 -21.24 3.60
N ASN A 58 -22.84 -22.56 3.46
CA ASN A 58 -22.60 -23.47 4.59
C ASN A 58 -21.11 -23.70 4.91
N LEU A 59 -20.23 -23.60 3.90
CA LEU A 59 -18.82 -23.98 4.02
C LEU A 59 -17.86 -22.79 4.02
N LEU A 60 -18.32 -21.60 3.62
CA LEU A 60 -17.50 -20.41 3.49
C LEU A 60 -18.18 -19.21 4.14
N THR A 61 -17.37 -18.27 4.59
CA THR A 61 -17.82 -16.99 5.14
C THR A 61 -17.66 -15.90 4.08
N PHE A 62 -18.71 -15.13 3.82
CA PHE A 62 -18.70 -14.01 2.86
C PHE A 62 -18.58 -12.64 3.53
N ASP A 63 -19.00 -12.54 4.78
CA ASP A 63 -18.93 -11.31 5.57
C ASP A 63 -17.52 -11.15 6.14
N VAL A 64 -16.80 -10.13 5.70
CA VAL A 64 -15.37 -9.95 5.98
C VAL A 64 -15.11 -8.65 6.72
N LEU A 65 -15.72 -7.58 6.23
CA LEU A 65 -15.52 -6.21 6.67
C LEU A 65 -16.88 -5.56 6.84
N LYS A 66 -17.25 -5.26 8.08
CA LYS A 66 -18.48 -4.53 8.38
C LYS A 66 -18.20 -3.03 8.44
N PRO A 67 -18.75 -2.20 7.54
CA PRO A 67 -18.55 -0.76 7.64
C PRO A 67 -19.23 -0.23 8.91
N VAL A 68 -18.46 0.44 9.76
CA VAL A 68 -18.92 1.06 11.02
C VAL A 68 -19.16 2.55 10.83
N ALA A 69 -18.28 3.23 10.10
CA ALA A 69 -18.38 4.66 9.83
C ALA A 69 -17.72 5.00 8.50
N THR A 70 -18.29 5.97 7.79
CA THR A 70 -17.71 6.52 6.55
C THR A 70 -17.65 8.04 6.65
N GLN A 71 -16.54 8.61 6.20
CA GLN A 71 -16.30 10.04 6.09
C GLN A 71 -15.88 10.37 4.65
N GLU A 72 -16.42 11.46 4.11
CA GLU A 72 -16.09 11.92 2.75
C GLU A 72 -15.46 13.30 2.82
N SER A 73 -14.42 13.53 2.02
CA SER A 73 -13.80 14.85 1.90
C SER A 73 -14.77 15.84 1.28
N SER A 74 -14.53 17.12 1.52
CA SER A 74 -15.33 18.23 0.98
C SER A 74 -15.52 18.20 -0.55
N ASP A 75 -14.57 17.63 -1.29
CA ASP A 75 -14.62 17.47 -2.76
C ASP A 75 -15.18 16.10 -3.23
N ALA A 76 -15.58 15.22 -2.31
CA ALA A 76 -16.04 13.84 -2.55
C ALA A 76 -15.07 12.95 -3.37
N GLN A 77 -13.80 13.38 -3.48
CA GLN A 77 -12.74 12.62 -4.15
C GLN A 77 -12.01 11.68 -3.19
N THR A 78 -12.16 11.86 -1.88
CA THR A 78 -11.57 10.99 -0.85
C THR A 78 -12.66 10.47 0.08
N ILE A 79 -12.72 9.15 0.24
CA ILE A 79 -13.65 8.47 1.14
C ILE A 79 -12.82 7.65 2.12
N LYS A 80 -13.02 7.85 3.41
CA LYS A 80 -12.44 7.04 4.47
C LYS A 80 -13.53 6.20 5.14
N THR A 81 -13.33 4.89 5.18
CA THR A 81 -14.27 3.96 5.82
C THR A 81 -13.55 3.20 6.93
N LEU A 82 -14.15 3.21 8.13
CA LEU A 82 -13.79 2.37 9.25
C LEU A 82 -14.55 1.06 9.14
N PHE A 83 -13.81 -0.05 9.05
CA PHE A 83 -14.36 -1.40 9.03
C PHE A 83 -14.08 -2.11 10.34
N GLU A 84 -15.06 -2.86 10.83
CA GLU A 84 -14.90 -3.86 11.88
C GLU A 84 -14.62 -5.22 11.23
N LEU A 85 -13.61 -5.90 11.77
CA LEU A 85 -13.18 -7.23 11.40
C LEU A 85 -13.93 -8.28 12.23
N HIS A 86 -13.87 -9.54 11.79
CA HIS A 86 -14.52 -10.67 12.47
C HIS A 86 -14.06 -10.89 13.92
N ASP A 87 -12.86 -10.42 14.30
CA ASP A 87 -12.31 -10.50 15.65
C ASP A 87 -12.67 -9.28 16.52
N GLY A 88 -13.52 -8.38 16.01
CA GLY A 88 -13.93 -7.14 16.67
C GLY A 88 -12.90 -6.02 16.58
N GLN A 89 -11.72 -6.27 15.99
CA GLN A 89 -10.75 -5.21 15.71
C GLN A 89 -11.26 -4.34 14.57
N ARG A 90 -10.67 -3.14 14.42
CA ARG A 90 -11.07 -2.20 13.38
C ARG A 90 -9.88 -1.77 12.53
N ILE A 91 -10.16 -1.54 11.24
CA ILE A 91 -9.19 -1.01 10.28
C ILE A 91 -9.83 0.15 9.51
N GLU A 92 -9.01 1.11 9.08
CA GLU A 92 -9.45 2.18 8.19
C GLU A 92 -8.94 1.93 6.76
N VAL A 93 -9.82 2.14 5.78
CA VAL A 93 -9.51 2.08 4.35
C VAL A 93 -9.82 3.44 3.73
N VAL A 94 -8.92 3.93 2.89
CA VAL A 94 -9.09 5.21 2.18
C VAL A 94 -9.16 4.96 0.68
N LEU A 95 -10.28 5.34 0.07
CA LEU A 95 -10.46 5.40 -1.37
C LEU A 95 -10.20 6.84 -1.85
N MET A 96 -9.19 7.01 -2.71
CA MET A 96 -8.90 8.29 -3.37
C MET A 96 -9.15 8.15 -4.87
N LYS A 97 -10.03 8.99 -5.41
CA LYS A 97 -10.35 9.06 -6.83
C LYS A 97 -9.37 10.01 -7.53
N TYR A 98 -8.67 9.51 -8.55
CA TYR A 98 -7.79 10.29 -9.41
C TYR A 98 -8.30 10.22 -10.85
N ALA A 99 -7.93 11.21 -11.67
CA ALA A 99 -8.21 11.13 -13.11
C ALA A 99 -7.57 9.85 -13.69
N PRO A 100 -8.27 9.12 -14.57
CA PRO A 100 -7.83 7.83 -15.04
C PRO A 100 -6.47 7.93 -15.74
N ALA A 101 -5.49 7.17 -15.28
CA ALA A 101 -4.28 6.89 -16.05
C ALA A 101 -4.58 5.77 -17.06
N ALA A 102 -3.96 5.85 -18.25
CA ALA A 102 -4.19 4.92 -19.36
C ALA A 102 -4.27 3.45 -18.91
N GLU A 103 -5.33 2.77 -19.35
CA GLU A 103 -5.67 1.42 -18.90
C GLU A 103 -4.71 0.37 -19.47
N ARG A 104 -4.19 -0.47 -18.56
CA ARG A 104 -3.62 -1.79 -18.90
C ARG A 104 -4.13 -2.75 -17.83
N SER A 105 -4.98 -3.66 -18.26
CA SER A 105 -5.64 -4.64 -17.40
C SER A 105 -4.84 -5.95 -17.34
N ASP A 106 -5.01 -6.66 -16.23
CA ASP A 106 -4.74 -8.10 -16.13
C ASP A 106 -6.02 -8.87 -16.48
N ALA A 107 -5.94 -10.12 -16.91
CA ALA A 107 -7.13 -10.89 -17.29
C ALA A 107 -7.88 -11.49 -16.07
N ASP A 108 -7.23 -11.53 -14.90
CA ASP A 108 -7.72 -12.24 -13.72
C ASP A 108 -8.32 -11.30 -12.65
N GLY A 109 -9.46 -11.71 -12.08
CA GLY A 109 -10.09 -11.05 -10.93
C GLY A 109 -10.54 -9.62 -11.23
N PHE A 110 -10.11 -8.65 -10.39
CA PHE A 110 -10.36 -7.21 -10.59
C PHE A 110 -9.70 -6.62 -11.84
N ALA A 111 -8.93 -7.43 -12.59
CA ALA A 111 -8.20 -6.99 -13.78
C ALA A 111 -7.15 -5.90 -13.52
N PHE A 112 -6.63 -5.80 -12.29
CA PHE A 112 -5.54 -4.89 -11.94
C PHE A 112 -4.18 -5.56 -12.14
N GLY A 113 -3.40 -5.08 -13.12
CA GLY A 113 -2.02 -5.54 -13.28
C GLY A 113 -1.18 -5.27 -12.03
N ALA A 114 -0.36 -6.25 -11.64
CA ALA A 114 0.46 -6.23 -10.41
C ALA A 114 1.28 -4.93 -10.22
N ARG A 115 1.66 -4.25 -11.31
CA ARG A 115 2.38 -2.97 -11.30
C ARG A 115 1.56 -1.77 -10.79
N ARG A 116 0.25 -1.94 -10.58
CA ARG A 116 -0.62 -0.94 -9.94
C ARG A 116 -0.60 -1.02 -8.41
N PHE A 117 -0.02 -2.08 -7.86
CA PHE A 117 0.15 -2.24 -6.42
C PHE A 117 1.53 -1.76 -5.98
N THR A 118 1.58 -1.11 -4.83
CA THR A 118 2.82 -0.70 -4.16
C THR A 118 2.78 -1.21 -2.74
N LEU A 119 3.79 -2.00 -2.36
CA LEU A 119 4.03 -2.39 -0.98
C LEU A 119 5.00 -1.40 -0.36
N SER A 120 4.61 -0.80 0.77
CA SER A 120 5.49 0.08 1.56
C SER A 120 5.99 -0.65 2.80
N THR A 121 7.25 -0.41 3.20
CA THR A 121 7.83 -0.96 4.43
C THR A 121 8.74 0.04 5.12
N VAL A 122 8.84 -0.06 6.44
CA VAL A 122 9.78 0.71 7.27
C VAL A 122 11.23 0.18 7.20
N GLY A 123 11.51 -0.84 6.39
CA GLY A 123 12.87 -1.32 6.13
C GLY A 123 13.21 -2.65 6.80
N LEU A 124 12.32 -3.64 6.75
CA LEU A 124 12.61 -4.99 7.25
C LEU A 124 13.50 -5.76 6.27
N ILE A 125 14.82 -5.68 6.44
CA ILE A 125 15.82 -6.19 5.48
C ILE A 125 15.57 -7.65 5.03
N PRO A 126 15.33 -8.63 5.91
CA PRO A 126 15.09 -10.02 5.49
C PRO A 126 13.87 -10.16 4.57
N LEU A 127 12.82 -9.37 4.80
CA LEU A 127 11.59 -9.42 4.01
C LEU A 127 11.75 -8.69 2.67
N ILE A 128 12.56 -7.63 2.61
CA ILE A 128 12.91 -6.99 1.34
C ILE A 128 13.69 -7.95 0.44
N ARG A 129 14.66 -8.68 1.01
CA ARG A 129 15.42 -9.71 0.29
C ARG A 129 14.49 -10.80 -0.26
N ARG A 130 13.65 -11.38 0.60
CA ARG A 130 12.64 -12.35 0.18
C ARG A 130 11.74 -11.81 -0.93
N PHE A 131 11.26 -10.57 -0.78
CA PHE A 131 10.39 -9.94 -1.78
C PHE A 131 11.09 -9.75 -3.14
N ALA A 132 12.39 -9.43 -3.15
CA ALA A 132 13.19 -9.39 -4.36
C ALA A 132 13.30 -10.78 -5.03
N ASP A 133 13.53 -11.82 -4.22
CA ASP A 133 13.71 -13.20 -4.69
C ASP A 133 12.41 -13.79 -5.27
N GLU A 134 11.25 -13.37 -4.76
CA GLU A 134 9.93 -13.74 -5.31
C GLU A 134 9.66 -13.13 -6.70
N LYS A 135 10.45 -12.14 -7.14
CA LYS A 135 10.39 -11.51 -8.49
C LYS A 135 8.98 -11.06 -8.92
N ARG A 136 8.14 -10.66 -7.95
CA ARG A 136 6.80 -10.16 -8.21
C ARG A 136 6.85 -8.82 -8.95
N GLN A 137 5.80 -8.53 -9.72
CA GLN A 137 5.64 -7.26 -10.42
C GLN A 137 4.99 -6.15 -9.55
N VAL A 138 4.93 -6.31 -8.23
CA VAL A 138 4.42 -5.29 -7.27
C VAL A 138 5.51 -4.27 -6.95
N ASN A 139 5.23 -2.97 -6.99
CA ASN A 139 6.23 -1.93 -6.71
C ASN A 139 6.64 -1.95 -5.23
N LEU A 140 7.87 -1.55 -4.93
CA LEU A 140 8.38 -1.43 -3.56
C LEU A 140 8.62 0.04 -3.20
N ALA A 141 8.08 0.45 -2.06
CA ALA A 141 8.36 1.73 -1.42
C ALA A 141 9.00 1.51 -0.05
N ILE A 142 9.95 2.36 0.33
CA ILE A 142 10.65 2.31 1.61
C ILE A 142 10.40 3.63 2.35
N SER A 143 9.82 3.54 3.55
CA SER A 143 9.72 4.67 4.48
C SER A 143 11.10 4.98 5.07
N LEU A 144 11.82 5.91 4.45
CA LEU A 144 13.20 6.25 4.82
C LEU A 144 13.27 7.41 5.80
N HIS A 145 12.65 8.54 5.43
CA HIS A 145 12.41 9.74 6.25
C HIS A 145 13.64 10.50 6.82
N ALA A 146 14.84 9.95 6.77
CA ALA A 146 16.07 10.63 7.17
C ALA A 146 17.30 10.04 6.46
N ALA A 147 18.37 10.83 6.32
CA ALA A 147 19.59 10.42 5.63
C ALA A 147 20.73 10.01 6.58
N THR A 148 20.60 10.28 7.87
CA THR A 148 21.56 9.92 8.94
C THR A 148 20.91 8.97 9.93
N ASP A 149 21.70 8.06 10.52
CA ASP A 149 21.18 7.03 11.41
C ASP A 149 20.66 7.62 12.72
N GLU A 150 21.31 8.67 13.24
CA GLU A 150 20.89 9.36 14.45
C GLU A 150 19.47 9.93 14.29
N LEU A 151 19.23 10.62 13.16
CA LEU A 151 17.93 11.21 12.86
C LEU A 151 16.89 10.14 12.51
N ARG A 152 17.29 9.08 11.79
CA ARG A 152 16.36 8.01 11.45
C ARG A 152 15.91 7.24 12.67
N SER A 153 16.82 6.90 13.59
CA SER A 153 16.48 6.20 14.84
C SER A 153 15.56 7.03 15.73
N SER A 154 15.66 8.37 15.72
CA SER A 154 14.76 9.23 16.51
C SER A 154 13.30 9.21 16.03
N MET A 155 13.02 8.71 14.82
CA MET A 155 11.66 8.64 14.24
C MET A 155 11.22 7.23 13.84
N LEU A 156 12.16 6.33 13.54
CA LEU A 156 11.92 4.95 13.10
C LEU A 156 12.84 4.03 13.92
N PRO A 157 12.38 3.52 15.08
CA PRO A 157 13.18 2.67 15.98
C PRO A 157 13.77 1.43 15.29
N ILE A 158 13.14 0.96 14.21
CA ILE A 158 13.65 -0.15 13.40
C ILE A 158 15.06 0.12 12.83
N ASN A 159 15.50 1.39 12.75
CA ASN A 159 16.84 1.75 12.31
C ASN A 159 17.95 1.24 13.22
N GLU A 160 17.69 1.10 14.53
CA GLU A 160 18.67 0.53 15.46
C GLU A 160 19.00 -0.92 15.11
N LYS A 161 18.02 -1.65 14.56
CA LYS A 161 18.18 -3.03 14.10
C LYS A 161 18.69 -3.10 12.66
N TYR A 162 18.23 -2.20 11.80
CA TYR A 162 18.55 -2.16 10.38
C TYR A 162 18.97 -0.75 9.97
N PRO A 163 20.27 -0.40 10.15
CA PRO A 163 20.82 0.91 9.83
C PRO A 163 20.69 1.26 8.34
N ILE A 164 20.78 2.56 8.02
CA ILE A 164 20.58 3.07 6.66
C ILE A 164 21.52 2.41 5.66
N ALA A 165 22.79 2.20 6.02
CA ALA A 165 23.77 1.59 5.12
C ALA A 165 23.32 0.19 4.66
N GLU A 166 22.98 -0.68 5.60
CA GLU A 166 22.51 -2.04 5.34
C GLU A 166 21.16 -2.05 4.60
N LEU A 167 20.25 -1.13 4.96
CA LEU A 167 18.98 -0.97 4.27
C LEU A 167 19.19 -0.59 2.79
N LEU A 168 20.13 0.30 2.50
CA LEU A 168 20.44 0.69 1.13
C LEU A 168 21.14 -0.42 0.34
N GLU A 169 21.93 -1.28 1.01
CA GLU A 169 22.50 -2.47 0.36
C GLU A 169 21.41 -3.44 -0.09
N VAL A 170 20.41 -3.74 0.75
CA VAL A 170 19.30 -4.61 0.32
C VAL A 170 18.42 -3.94 -0.75
N CYS A 171 18.32 -2.60 -0.74
CA CYS A 171 17.68 -1.87 -1.83
C CYS A 171 18.44 -2.03 -3.16
N ARG A 172 19.78 -1.95 -3.14
CA ARG A 172 20.62 -2.22 -4.32
C ARG A 172 20.44 -3.66 -4.80
N TYR A 173 20.38 -4.62 -3.88
CA TYR A 173 20.06 -6.02 -4.19
C TYR A 173 18.71 -6.16 -4.90
N TYR A 174 17.64 -5.55 -4.37
CA TYR A 174 16.33 -5.56 -5.00
C TYR A 174 16.35 -5.00 -6.42
N VAL A 175 17.02 -3.86 -6.63
CA VAL A 175 17.15 -3.25 -7.97
C VAL A 175 17.93 -4.16 -8.91
N ALA A 176 19.00 -4.80 -8.44
CA ALA A 176 19.79 -5.73 -9.25
C ALA A 176 19.00 -6.99 -9.65
N GLN A 177 18.16 -7.53 -8.74
CA GLN A 177 17.36 -8.74 -9.01
C GLN A 177 16.14 -8.48 -9.89
N THR A 178 15.52 -7.30 -9.76
CA THR A 178 14.24 -7.02 -10.40
C THR A 178 14.33 -6.05 -11.57
N HIS A 179 15.41 -5.26 -11.65
CA HIS A 179 15.56 -4.10 -12.55
C HIS A 179 14.45 -3.05 -12.39
N ARG A 180 13.82 -2.99 -11.22
CA ARG A 180 12.70 -2.08 -10.95
C ARG A 180 13.12 -0.96 -10.02
N ARG A 181 12.54 0.22 -10.26
CA ARG A 181 12.78 1.41 -9.45
C ARG A 181 12.16 1.26 -8.06
N ILE A 182 12.94 1.57 -7.04
CA ILE A 182 12.46 1.72 -5.66
C ILE A 182 11.96 3.14 -5.43
N THR A 183 10.87 3.30 -4.69
CA THR A 183 10.46 4.62 -4.18
C THR A 183 10.90 4.78 -2.72
N PHE A 184 11.56 5.89 -2.38
CA PHE A 184 11.79 6.29 -0.99
C PHE A 184 10.71 7.30 -0.59
N GLU A 185 9.90 6.95 0.39
CA GLU A 185 8.93 7.85 1.00
C GLU A 185 9.62 8.73 2.03
N TRP A 186 9.42 10.04 1.94
CA TRP A 186 10.08 11.03 2.80
C TRP A 186 9.05 12.00 3.38
N ALA A 187 8.67 11.81 4.65
CA ALA A 187 7.82 12.77 5.35
C ALA A 187 8.65 14.03 5.64
N LEU A 188 8.32 15.17 5.03
CA LEU A 188 9.01 16.45 5.24
C LEU A 188 8.47 17.15 6.49
N ILE A 189 9.33 17.23 7.50
CA ILE A 189 9.08 17.83 8.81
C ILE A 189 9.91 19.11 8.89
N GLU A 190 9.24 20.22 9.14
CA GLU A 190 9.84 21.55 9.12
C GLU A 190 11.02 21.67 10.09
N GLY A 191 12.18 22.04 9.57
CA GLY A 191 13.40 22.28 10.34
C GLY A 191 14.10 21.02 10.84
N VAL A 192 13.57 19.82 10.55
CA VAL A 192 14.10 18.56 11.06
C VAL A 192 14.79 17.76 9.96
N ASN A 193 14.06 17.42 8.89
CA ASN A 193 14.56 16.54 7.83
C ASN A 193 14.30 17.07 6.41
N ASP A 194 13.88 18.32 6.29
CA ASP A 194 13.55 19.00 5.04
C ASP A 194 14.65 19.98 4.57
N THR A 195 15.87 19.83 5.11
CA THR A 195 17.00 20.72 4.84
C THR A 195 17.79 20.31 3.59
N PRO A 196 18.47 21.27 2.91
CA PRO A 196 19.38 20.95 1.79
C PRO A 196 20.48 19.96 2.17
N GLU A 197 20.98 20.02 3.42
CA GLU A 197 22.03 19.12 3.91
C GLU A 197 21.55 17.67 3.92
N GLN A 198 20.32 17.41 4.38
CA GLN A 198 19.70 16.08 4.34
C GLN A 198 19.54 15.60 2.89
N ALA A 199 19.10 16.48 1.97
CA ALA A 199 19.00 16.15 0.56
C ALA A 199 20.36 15.78 -0.06
N HIS A 200 21.43 16.52 0.25
CA HIS A 200 22.78 16.22 -0.22
C HIS A 200 23.34 14.91 0.35
N ILE A 201 23.09 14.61 1.64
CA ILE A 201 23.48 13.32 2.24
C ILE A 201 22.74 12.18 1.54
N LEU A 202 21.42 12.31 1.39
CA LEU A 202 20.61 11.30 0.70
C LEU A 202 21.11 11.06 -0.72
N ALA A 203 21.31 12.13 -1.50
CA ALA A 203 21.77 12.03 -2.89
C ALA A 203 23.10 11.30 -3.02
N ARG A 204 24.05 11.54 -2.11
CA ARG A 204 25.31 10.79 -2.05
C ARG A 204 25.07 9.31 -1.74
N LYS A 205 24.25 9.00 -0.74
CA LYS A 205 23.98 7.62 -0.31
C LYS A 205 23.26 6.78 -1.37
N VAL A 206 22.37 7.38 -2.18
CA VAL A 206 21.61 6.68 -3.23
C VAL A 206 22.23 6.81 -4.63
N LYS A 207 23.43 7.38 -4.75
CA LYS A 207 24.09 7.53 -6.05
C LYS A 207 24.15 6.19 -6.80
N GLY A 208 23.74 6.21 -8.07
CA GLY A 208 23.68 5.05 -8.95
C GLY A 208 22.55 4.04 -8.66
N LEU A 209 21.73 4.26 -7.63
CA LEU A 209 20.57 3.43 -7.36
C LEU A 209 19.40 3.89 -8.25
N LEU A 210 18.72 2.95 -8.90
CA LEU A 210 17.47 3.24 -9.62
C LEU A 210 16.37 3.52 -8.59
N CYS A 211 16.24 4.77 -8.17
CA CYS A 211 15.26 5.18 -7.18
C CYS A 211 14.52 6.46 -7.56
N HIS A 212 13.44 6.71 -6.83
CA HIS A 212 12.68 7.94 -6.83
C HIS A 212 12.37 8.35 -5.40
N VAL A 213 12.46 9.63 -5.06
CA VAL A 213 12.07 10.16 -3.75
C VAL A 213 10.69 10.78 -3.84
N ASN A 214 9.76 10.27 -3.05
CA ASN A 214 8.44 10.86 -2.89
C ASN A 214 8.42 11.68 -1.61
N ALA A 215 8.57 13.00 -1.74
CA ALA A 215 8.55 13.94 -0.64
C ALA A 215 7.09 14.26 -0.27
N ILE A 216 6.71 13.95 0.97
CA ILE A 216 5.35 14.08 1.48
C ILE A 216 5.40 15.12 2.60
N PRO A 217 4.86 16.33 2.43
CA PRO A 217 4.77 17.26 3.56
C PRO A 217 3.95 16.61 4.68
N LEU A 218 4.43 16.76 5.91
CA LEU A 218 3.84 16.08 7.07
C LEU A 218 2.36 16.43 7.19
N ASN A 219 1.51 15.42 7.36
CA ASN A 219 0.11 15.66 7.72
C ASN A 219 0.02 15.90 9.24
N PRO A 220 -0.77 16.87 9.71
CA PRO A 220 -0.94 17.11 11.14
C PRO A 220 -1.58 15.88 11.80
N THR A 221 -0.99 15.40 12.90
CA THR A 221 -1.52 14.28 13.70
C THR A 221 -1.66 14.70 15.17
N ARG A 222 -2.45 13.95 15.94
CA ARG A 222 -2.60 14.23 17.39
C ARG A 222 -1.39 13.79 18.22
N GLY A 223 -0.61 12.82 17.73
CA GLY A 223 0.46 12.15 18.48
C GLY A 223 1.88 12.67 18.22
N PHE A 224 2.07 13.48 17.18
CA PHE A 224 3.39 14.02 16.81
C PHE A 224 3.32 15.53 16.63
N ARG A 225 4.19 16.28 17.34
CA ARG A 225 4.23 17.75 17.38
C ARG A 225 5.23 18.35 16.38
N GLY A 226 5.29 17.82 15.16
CA GLY A 226 6.08 18.42 14.08
C GLY A 226 5.19 19.18 13.11
N ASP A 227 5.73 20.24 12.54
CA ASP A 227 5.06 21.03 11.50
C ASP A 227 5.40 20.52 10.10
N ALA A 228 4.48 20.73 9.16
CA ALA A 228 4.69 20.41 7.76
C ALA A 228 5.68 21.40 7.15
N ALA A 229 6.67 20.89 6.41
CA ALA A 229 7.57 21.76 5.67
C ALA A 229 6.82 22.75 4.77
N SER A 230 7.22 24.02 4.79
CA SER A 230 6.67 25.03 3.90
C SER A 230 6.85 24.65 2.43
N ARG A 231 6.00 25.20 1.54
CA ARG A 231 6.10 24.95 0.09
C ARG A 231 7.48 25.30 -0.47
N GLU A 232 8.08 26.37 0.06
CA GLU A 232 9.42 26.82 -0.34
C GLU A 232 10.49 25.82 0.09
N ARG A 233 10.47 25.38 1.35
CA ARG A 233 11.43 24.38 1.88
C ARG A 233 11.31 23.05 1.14
N ALA A 234 10.08 22.57 0.94
CA ALA A 234 9.83 21.36 0.16
C ALA A 234 10.36 21.48 -1.28
N LYS A 235 10.19 22.66 -1.91
CA LYS A 235 10.74 22.94 -3.25
C LYS A 235 12.28 22.93 -3.24
N ILE A 236 12.92 23.60 -2.28
CA ILE A 236 14.38 23.61 -2.14
C ILE A 236 14.92 22.18 -1.96
N PHE A 237 14.30 21.38 -1.08
CA PHE A 237 14.68 19.98 -0.87
C PHE A 237 14.58 19.16 -2.17
N LYS A 238 13.45 19.28 -2.88
CA LYS A 238 13.23 18.62 -4.17
C LYS A 238 14.29 19.06 -5.19
N ASP A 239 14.50 20.35 -5.36
CA ASP A 239 15.42 20.90 -6.36
C ASP A 239 16.86 20.47 -6.07
N THR A 240 17.25 20.43 -4.79
CA THR A 240 18.57 19.94 -4.34
C THR A 240 18.80 18.48 -4.75
N LEU A 241 17.80 17.61 -4.56
CA LEU A 241 17.88 16.21 -5.01
C LEU A 241 17.96 16.11 -6.53
N GLN A 242 17.14 16.88 -7.26
CA GLN A 242 17.11 16.84 -8.72
C GLN A 242 18.41 17.34 -9.35
N GLN A 243 19.00 18.41 -8.81
CA GLN A 243 20.31 18.92 -9.23
C GLN A 243 21.43 17.90 -8.98
N ALA A 244 21.30 17.09 -7.93
CA ALA A 244 22.22 15.99 -7.65
C ALA A 244 21.91 14.70 -8.45
N GLY A 245 20.96 14.73 -9.39
CA GLY A 245 20.59 13.62 -10.27
C GLY A 245 19.61 12.61 -9.67
N VAL A 246 18.95 12.92 -8.56
CA VAL A 246 17.94 12.06 -7.92
C VAL A 246 16.54 12.53 -8.27
N SER A 247 15.75 11.65 -8.88
CA SER A 247 14.35 11.94 -9.21
C SER A 247 13.53 12.17 -7.94
N CYS A 248 12.83 13.30 -7.85
CA CYS A 248 12.00 13.66 -6.68
C CYS A 248 10.68 14.31 -7.09
N THR A 249 9.57 13.92 -6.47
CA THR A 249 8.27 14.63 -6.53
C THR A 249 7.80 15.04 -5.15
N ILE A 250 7.04 16.13 -5.08
CA ILE A 250 6.31 16.52 -3.87
C ILE A 250 4.88 16.00 -4.02
N ARG A 251 4.43 15.17 -3.09
CA ARG A 251 3.08 14.60 -3.09
C ARG A 251 2.07 15.68 -2.69
N MET A 252 1.05 15.87 -3.52
CA MET A 252 -0.06 16.76 -3.18
C MET A 252 -0.91 16.16 -2.06
N HIS A 253 -1.36 17.02 -1.15
CA HIS A 253 -2.28 16.66 -0.09
C HIS A 253 -3.68 16.36 -0.64
N ARG A 254 -4.27 15.25 -0.19
CA ARG A 254 -5.71 14.94 -0.37
C ARG A 254 -6.24 14.28 0.88
N GLY A 255 -7.48 14.61 1.26
CA GLY A 255 -8.18 14.02 2.40
C GLY A 255 -7.63 14.40 3.78
N ILE A 256 -6.90 15.52 3.92
CA ILE A 256 -6.43 16.02 5.23
C ILE A 256 -7.61 16.44 6.11
N ASP A 257 -8.63 17.06 5.50
CA ASP A 257 -9.86 17.51 6.14
C ASP A 257 -10.59 16.39 6.89
N ILE A 258 -10.48 15.15 6.40
CA ILE A 258 -11.10 13.96 7.01
C ILE A 258 -10.11 13.02 7.70
N GLN A 259 -8.89 13.49 8.01
CA GLN A 259 -7.85 12.66 8.63
C GLN A 259 -7.57 11.36 7.86
N ALA A 260 -7.52 11.42 6.53
CA ALA A 260 -7.28 10.30 5.63
C ALA A 260 -5.89 10.31 4.98
N GLY A 261 -5.05 11.29 5.34
CA GLY A 261 -3.66 11.35 4.90
C GLY A 261 -2.80 10.26 5.54
N CYS A 262 -1.64 9.99 4.91
CA CYS A 262 -0.62 9.10 5.49
C CYS A 262 -0.28 9.55 6.93
N GLY A 263 -0.32 8.61 7.89
CA GLY A 263 -0.06 8.86 9.30
C GLY A 263 -1.25 9.37 10.13
N GLN A 264 -2.39 9.67 9.52
CA GLN A 264 -3.58 10.18 10.24
C GLN A 264 -4.62 9.11 10.58
N LEU A 265 -4.41 7.89 10.09
CA LEU A 265 -5.29 6.76 10.39
C LEU A 265 -5.14 6.38 11.85
N ALA A 266 -6.23 6.51 12.59
CA ALA A 266 -6.32 6.19 14.00
C ALA A 266 -7.74 5.74 14.25
N VAL A 267 -7.91 4.45 14.54
CA VAL A 267 -9.17 3.92 15.05
C VAL A 267 -9.47 4.69 16.33
N LYS A 268 -10.48 5.57 16.29
CA LYS A 268 -11.05 6.13 17.52
C LYS A 268 -11.85 4.99 18.15
N ASN A 269 -11.39 4.53 19.32
CA ASN A 269 -12.14 3.61 20.16
C ASN A 269 -13.42 4.26 20.63
#